data_AF-A0A1G3RRF8-F1
#
_entry.id   AF-A0A1G3RRF8-F1
#
_cell.length_a   1.000
_cell.length_b   1.000
_cell.length_c   1.000
_cell.angle_alpha   90.00
_cell.angle_beta   90.00
_cell.angle_gamma   90.00
#
_symmetry.space_group_name_H-M   'P 1'
#
loop_
_entity.id
_entity.type
_entity.pdbx_description
1 polymer ?
#
loop_
_entity_poly.entity_id
_entity_poly.type
_entity_poly.pdbx_seq_one_letter_code
_entity_poly.pdbx_strand_id
1 'polypeptide(L)'
;MIMSKRPFVLASFAQTLDGALSTADSKPFAISGPLSKLLTHALRGRLAAILVGIGTVLADDPVLNCRVAELAGNLKGSGNPSGVPSYRQPHRIVLDPRLELPEQARILEGLDLAPLTIFYNPGLVSQANSGSARASDAQTDKVKRLAARGVELRSMAGQQADWNEILDYLQESGLGSLFIEGGKKVLASVLEGGFADALIVTLAPLIQGGSASWYPREAPRGFTLASILCAGDDLVAEYAPANPAIQGNPGNPDQLSGGRLATEPPKAPYRSLALLAAELGIPGLEPLAPIAGASRLFITRQPVLAAGIVESPALSPGVPGAQSMDAGQPEVRPGTLTPECRQLVFTAPGKAGLRNLRLERAPDELLVESRLMGISAGTELAVFRGECRDFSGESLPGLQPAGYPLAYGYINVGQAPDGSRVFGFVAHQDRFCSRASDLIQLGSLSWDDAVFLPSMETALGIVHDAHPRLGDRYCVAGQGIVGLLVTRILVSMGVGVLSLETSEFRRRISREAGALSLDPVDPGLSADIARLTSGHGWDCAINCSGSEAALQLLIDLAPQDSTIVESSWYADRRVSLGLGQAFHRKRLR
;
A
#
# COMPACT_ATOMS: atom_id res chain seq x y z
N MET A 1 -16.66 -34.59 16.02
CA MET A 1 -16.98 -33.14 16.12
C MET A 1 -16.71 -32.52 14.76
N ILE A 2 -17.73 -32.09 14.04
CA ILE A 2 -17.55 -31.38 12.76
C ILE A 2 -17.13 -29.96 13.16
N MET A 3 -15.89 -29.56 12.87
CA MET A 3 -15.45 -28.18 13.01
C MET A 3 -16.37 -27.32 12.13
N SER A 4 -17.27 -26.55 12.73
CA SER A 4 -18.12 -25.62 11.99
C SER A 4 -17.24 -24.55 11.38
N LYS A 5 -17.26 -24.45 10.05
CA LYS A 5 -16.49 -23.45 9.30
C LYS A 5 -17.08 -22.08 9.59
N ARG A 6 -16.23 -21.10 9.93
CA ARG A 6 -16.65 -19.71 10.11
C ARG A 6 -17.34 -19.17 8.86
N PRO A 7 -18.31 -18.24 9.00
CA PRO A 7 -18.93 -17.60 7.84
C PRO A 7 -17.90 -16.91 6.92
N PHE A 8 -18.15 -16.95 5.61
CA PHE A 8 -17.35 -16.23 4.61
C PHE A 8 -17.76 -14.75 4.58
N VAL A 9 -16.79 -13.82 4.64
CA VAL A 9 -17.03 -12.38 4.70
C VAL A 9 -16.53 -11.68 3.44
N LEU A 10 -17.43 -11.06 2.69
CA LEU A 10 -17.10 -10.20 1.55
C LEU A 10 -17.29 -8.74 1.93
N ALA A 11 -16.22 -7.93 1.85
CA ALA A 11 -16.32 -6.47 1.92
C ALA A 11 -16.47 -5.90 0.50
N SER A 12 -17.36 -4.92 0.32
CA SER A 12 -17.49 -4.23 -0.97
C SER A 12 -17.83 -2.76 -0.84
N PHE A 13 -17.27 -1.97 -1.75
CA PHE A 13 -17.56 -0.55 -1.88
C PHE A 13 -17.40 -0.05 -3.31
N ALA A 14 -18.09 1.04 -3.62
CA ALA A 14 -17.95 1.77 -4.87
C ALA A 14 -17.34 3.15 -4.60
N GLN A 15 -16.37 3.55 -5.41
CA GLN A 15 -15.72 4.85 -5.34
C GLN A 15 -15.65 5.53 -6.71
N THR A 16 -15.54 6.85 -6.69
CA THR A 16 -15.12 7.65 -7.83
C THR A 16 -13.62 7.46 -8.13
N LEU A 17 -13.15 7.98 -9.26
CA LEU A 17 -11.74 7.91 -9.66
C LEU A 17 -10.80 8.59 -8.65
N ASP A 18 -11.26 9.67 -8.01
CA ASP A 18 -10.58 10.41 -6.94
C ASP A 18 -10.82 9.82 -5.52
N GLY A 19 -11.42 8.62 -5.44
CA GLY A 19 -11.55 7.85 -4.20
C GLY A 19 -12.70 8.27 -3.28
N ALA A 20 -13.67 9.06 -3.76
CA ALA A 20 -14.83 9.43 -2.97
C ALA A 20 -15.85 8.28 -2.93
N LEU A 21 -16.25 7.88 -1.72
CA LEU A 21 -17.36 6.94 -1.48
C LEU A 21 -18.72 7.65 -1.32
N SER A 22 -18.70 8.96 -1.09
CA SER A 22 -19.88 9.76 -0.78
C SER A 22 -19.64 11.22 -1.12
N THR A 23 -20.71 12.00 -1.27
CA THR A 23 -20.61 13.46 -1.33
C THR A 23 -20.09 14.04 -0.02
N ALA A 24 -19.45 15.22 -0.08
CA ALA A 24 -19.02 15.98 1.10
C ALA A 24 -20.21 16.30 2.05
N ASP A 25 -21.40 16.51 1.48
CA ASP A 25 -22.65 16.77 2.22
C ASP A 25 -23.36 15.49 2.70
N SER A 26 -22.79 14.29 2.48
CA SER A 26 -23.44 12.99 2.76
C SER A 26 -24.81 12.81 2.10
N LYS A 27 -25.08 13.52 0.99
CA LYS A 27 -26.27 13.33 0.17
C LYS A 27 -26.13 12.05 -0.69
N PRO A 28 -27.24 11.38 -1.02
CA PRO A 28 -27.24 10.24 -1.93
C PRO A 28 -26.55 10.60 -3.24
N PHE A 29 -25.49 9.87 -3.57
CA PHE A 29 -24.75 10.04 -4.80
C PHE A 29 -24.54 8.68 -5.46
N ALA A 30 -25.18 8.49 -6.61
CA ALA A 30 -25.11 7.25 -7.34
C ALA A 30 -23.75 7.13 -8.03
N ILE A 31 -22.80 6.46 -7.38
CA ILE A 31 -21.47 6.18 -7.93
C ILE A 31 -21.56 5.11 -9.01
N SER A 32 -22.16 3.96 -8.66
CA SER A 32 -22.22 2.79 -9.54
C SER A 32 -23.20 2.95 -10.70
N GLY A 33 -22.75 2.58 -11.89
CA GLY A 33 -23.56 2.42 -13.09
C GLY A 33 -24.54 1.22 -13.04
N PRO A 34 -25.39 1.06 -14.06
CA PRO A 34 -26.42 0.01 -14.07
C PRO A 34 -25.88 -1.43 -13.99
N LEU A 35 -24.76 -1.71 -14.67
CA LEU A 35 -24.18 -3.06 -14.74
C LEU A 35 -23.44 -3.45 -13.45
N SER A 36 -22.69 -2.52 -12.84
CA SER A 36 -22.08 -2.75 -11.54
C SER A 36 -23.12 -2.87 -10.42
N LYS A 37 -24.21 -2.09 -10.48
CA LYS A 37 -25.39 -2.28 -9.61
C LYS A 37 -25.99 -3.68 -9.75
N LEU A 38 -26.15 -4.18 -10.97
CA LEU A 38 -26.63 -5.55 -11.20
C LEU A 38 -25.73 -6.58 -10.52
N LEU A 39 -24.41 -6.44 -10.64
CA LEU A 39 -23.44 -7.31 -9.95
C LEU A 39 -23.61 -7.26 -8.42
N THR A 40 -23.74 -6.06 -7.83
CA THR A 40 -24.00 -5.90 -6.39
C THR A 40 -25.28 -6.62 -5.97
N HIS A 41 -26.36 -6.51 -6.73
CA HIS A 41 -27.60 -7.25 -6.44
C HIS A 41 -27.44 -8.77 -6.61
N ALA A 42 -26.63 -9.23 -7.57
CA ALA A 42 -26.33 -10.65 -7.71
C ALA A 42 -25.52 -11.19 -6.52
N LEU A 43 -24.56 -10.42 -6.01
CA LEU A 43 -23.84 -10.73 -4.78
C LEU A 43 -24.79 -10.81 -3.57
N ARG A 44 -25.70 -9.84 -3.41
CA ARG A 44 -26.76 -9.90 -2.37
C ARG A 44 -27.56 -11.19 -2.43
N GLY A 45 -27.84 -11.71 -3.61
CA GLY A 45 -28.58 -12.97 -3.76
C GLY A 45 -27.75 -14.25 -3.63
N ARG A 46 -26.41 -14.15 -3.58
CA ARG A 46 -25.48 -15.28 -3.42
C ARG A 46 -24.94 -15.43 -2.02
N LEU A 47 -24.89 -14.34 -1.25
CA LEU A 47 -24.50 -14.37 0.15
C LEU A 47 -25.74 -14.51 1.05
N ALA A 48 -25.54 -15.15 2.20
CA ALA A 48 -26.65 -15.48 3.11
C ALA A 48 -27.17 -14.25 3.85
N ALA A 49 -26.29 -13.32 4.19
CA ALA A 49 -26.63 -12.07 4.86
C ALA A 49 -25.97 -10.85 4.20
N ILE A 50 -26.59 -9.68 4.38
CA ILE A 50 -26.02 -8.37 4.04
C ILE A 50 -25.99 -7.51 5.30
N LEU A 51 -24.88 -6.79 5.53
CA LEU A 51 -24.68 -5.92 6.67
C LEU A 51 -24.27 -4.51 6.24
N VAL A 52 -24.91 -3.52 6.86
CA VAL A 52 -24.53 -2.10 6.75
C VAL A 52 -24.51 -1.44 8.14
N GLY A 53 -23.82 -0.31 8.24
CA GLY A 53 -23.93 0.55 9.43
C GLY A 53 -25.14 1.49 9.34
N ILE A 54 -25.64 1.94 10.49
CA ILE A 54 -26.75 2.90 10.58
C ILE A 54 -26.49 4.17 9.76
N GLY A 55 -25.24 4.64 9.66
CA GLY A 55 -24.88 5.80 8.84
C GLY A 55 -25.25 5.63 7.36
N THR A 56 -25.11 4.42 6.81
CA THR A 56 -25.52 4.11 5.43
C THR A 56 -27.04 4.17 5.31
N VAL A 57 -27.78 3.64 6.30
CA VAL A 57 -29.25 3.67 6.28
C VAL A 57 -29.77 5.10 6.35
N LEU A 58 -29.18 5.94 7.19
CA LEU A 58 -29.56 7.36 7.31
C LEU A 58 -29.23 8.17 6.06
N ALA A 59 -28.17 7.82 5.33
CA ALA A 59 -27.76 8.53 4.12
C ALA A 59 -28.56 8.10 2.88
N ASP A 60 -28.73 6.79 2.67
CA ASP A 60 -29.22 6.23 1.41
C ASP A 60 -30.63 5.61 1.48
N ASP A 61 -31.16 5.42 2.69
CA ASP A 61 -32.45 4.78 2.98
C ASP A 61 -32.71 3.50 2.14
N PRO A 62 -31.80 2.49 2.20
CA PRO A 62 -31.85 1.33 1.32
C PRO A 62 -32.81 0.24 1.83
N VAL A 63 -33.38 -0.53 0.91
CA VAL A 63 -34.18 -1.74 1.24
C VAL A 63 -33.29 -2.97 1.50
N LEU A 64 -32.07 -2.99 0.95
CA LEU A 64 -31.08 -4.08 1.01
C LEU A 64 -31.56 -5.45 0.50
N ASN A 65 -32.42 -5.45 -0.52
CA ASN A 65 -32.91 -6.67 -1.18
C ASN A 65 -32.16 -6.99 -2.48
N CYS A 66 -32.29 -8.23 -2.94
CA CYS A 66 -31.85 -8.70 -4.25
C CYS A 66 -32.92 -8.41 -5.31
N ARG A 67 -32.55 -7.70 -6.40
CA ARG A 67 -33.45 -7.27 -7.49
C ARG A 67 -32.94 -7.66 -8.87
N VAL A 68 -32.18 -8.75 -8.95
CA VAL A 68 -31.52 -9.16 -10.20
C VAL A 68 -32.50 -9.34 -11.36
N ALA A 69 -33.65 -9.97 -11.13
CA ALA A 69 -34.66 -10.20 -12.17
C ALA A 69 -35.17 -8.88 -12.79
N GLU A 70 -35.51 -7.90 -11.95
CA GLU A 70 -35.96 -6.57 -12.38
C GLU A 70 -34.86 -5.83 -13.15
N LEU A 71 -33.65 -5.74 -12.58
CA LEU A 71 -32.54 -5.00 -13.18
C LEU A 71 -32.07 -5.61 -14.49
N ALA A 72 -31.96 -6.94 -14.57
CA ALA A 72 -31.58 -7.64 -15.78
C ALA A 72 -32.68 -7.54 -16.86
N GLY A 73 -33.96 -7.59 -16.47
CA GLY A 73 -35.09 -7.39 -17.40
C GLY A 73 -35.09 -5.98 -18.01
N ASN A 74 -34.77 -4.96 -17.21
CA ASN A 74 -34.63 -3.58 -17.67
C ASN A 74 -33.45 -3.43 -18.66
N LEU A 75 -32.30 -4.04 -18.34
CA LEU A 75 -31.10 -3.99 -19.19
C LEU A 75 -31.28 -4.71 -20.53
N LYS A 76 -32.07 -5.79 -20.56
CA LYS A 76 -32.41 -6.52 -21.80
C LYS A 76 -33.48 -5.83 -22.64
N GLY A 77 -34.05 -4.70 -22.18
CA GLY A 77 -35.08 -3.94 -22.89
C GLY A 77 -36.43 -4.67 -23.07
N SER A 78 -36.57 -5.89 -22.57
CA SER A 78 -37.76 -6.73 -22.73
C SER A 78 -38.68 -6.70 -21.51
N GLY A 79 -38.19 -6.20 -20.36
CA GLY A 79 -38.87 -6.34 -19.06
C GLY A 79 -39.03 -7.80 -18.59
N ASN A 80 -38.56 -8.76 -19.40
CA ASN A 80 -38.73 -10.19 -19.16
C ASN A 80 -37.42 -10.76 -18.58
N PRO A 81 -37.43 -11.27 -17.33
CA PRO A 81 -36.25 -11.86 -16.70
C PRO A 81 -35.90 -13.25 -17.25
N SER A 82 -36.58 -13.74 -18.30
CA SER A 82 -36.31 -15.03 -18.92
C SER A 82 -34.81 -15.24 -19.21
N GLY A 83 -34.27 -16.35 -18.71
CA GLY A 83 -32.86 -16.71 -18.81
C GLY A 83 -31.95 -16.15 -17.72
N VAL A 84 -32.47 -15.41 -16.74
CA VAL A 84 -31.72 -14.95 -15.57
C VAL A 84 -31.96 -15.91 -14.39
N PRO A 85 -30.92 -16.36 -13.66
CA PRO A 85 -31.10 -17.24 -12.50
C PRO A 85 -32.01 -16.62 -11.43
N SER A 86 -32.76 -17.47 -10.71
CA SER A 86 -33.48 -17.04 -9.51
C SER A 86 -32.50 -16.83 -8.36
N TYR A 87 -32.67 -15.75 -7.61
CA TYR A 87 -31.82 -15.38 -6.48
C TYR A 87 -32.63 -15.34 -5.19
N ARG A 88 -31.99 -15.69 -4.07
CA ARG A 88 -32.58 -15.57 -2.74
C ARG A 88 -32.51 -14.13 -2.25
N GLN A 89 -33.33 -13.80 -1.25
CA GLN A 89 -33.17 -12.56 -0.51
C GLN A 89 -32.16 -12.77 0.62
N PRO A 90 -31.23 -11.82 0.85
CA PRO A 90 -30.29 -11.92 1.96
C PRO A 90 -30.97 -11.58 3.28
N HIS A 91 -30.52 -12.21 4.37
CA HIS A 91 -30.82 -11.76 5.72
C HIS A 91 -30.21 -10.37 5.93
N ARG A 92 -31.00 -9.38 6.32
CA ARG A 92 -30.53 -7.99 6.43
C ARG A 92 -30.08 -7.71 7.85
N ILE A 93 -28.91 -7.09 8.00
CA ILE A 93 -28.31 -6.78 9.29
C ILE A 93 -27.93 -5.30 9.33
N VAL A 94 -28.31 -4.61 10.41
CA VAL A 94 -27.92 -3.21 10.66
C VAL A 94 -27.14 -3.13 11.96
N LEU A 95 -25.97 -2.50 11.90
CA LEU A 95 -25.24 -2.07 13.08
C LEU A 95 -25.71 -0.68 13.49
N ASP A 96 -26.49 -0.61 14.56
CA ASP A 96 -27.09 0.61 15.09
C ASP A 96 -26.94 0.68 16.63
N PRO A 97 -25.74 0.96 17.14
CA PRO A 97 -25.45 0.92 18.58
C PRO A 97 -26.36 1.81 19.43
N ARG A 98 -26.95 2.87 18.85
CA ARG A 98 -27.83 3.84 19.53
C ARG A 98 -29.30 3.71 19.15
N LEU A 99 -29.65 2.73 18.31
CA LEU A 99 -31.01 2.52 17.81
C LEU A 99 -31.60 3.79 17.14
N GLU A 100 -30.80 4.46 16.31
CA GLU A 100 -31.13 5.68 15.58
C GLU A 100 -32.03 5.41 14.35
N LEU A 101 -32.21 4.15 13.93
CA LEU A 101 -33.02 3.77 12.77
C LEU A 101 -34.40 4.46 12.75
N PRO A 102 -34.75 5.25 11.72
CA PRO A 102 -36.07 5.85 11.59
C PRO A 102 -37.16 4.77 11.46
N GLU A 103 -38.32 4.97 12.10
CA GLU A 103 -39.42 3.98 12.06
C GLU A 103 -40.10 3.89 10.68
N GLN A 104 -39.87 4.89 9.82
CA GLN A 104 -40.31 4.96 8.44
C GLN A 104 -39.22 4.53 7.43
N ALA A 105 -38.05 4.08 7.89
CA ALA A 105 -36.96 3.69 7.00
C ALA A 105 -37.38 2.56 6.07
N ARG A 106 -36.98 2.65 4.80
CA ARG A 106 -37.35 1.70 3.75
C ARG A 106 -36.80 0.30 3.95
N ILE A 107 -35.75 0.15 4.75
CA ILE A 107 -35.24 -1.16 5.16
C ILE A 107 -36.29 -2.01 5.91
N LEU A 108 -37.31 -1.35 6.48
CA LEU A 108 -38.44 -2.01 7.14
C LEU A 108 -39.53 -2.44 6.15
N GLU A 109 -39.41 -2.12 4.86
CA GLU A 109 -40.21 -2.69 3.79
C GLU A 109 -39.80 -4.17 3.57
N GLY A 110 -40.76 -5.04 3.27
CA GLY A 110 -40.48 -6.43 2.88
C GLY A 110 -39.95 -7.32 4.01
N LEU A 111 -40.33 -7.10 5.28
CA LEU A 111 -39.97 -7.97 6.41
C LEU A 111 -40.51 -9.41 6.25
N ASP A 112 -41.55 -9.57 5.43
CA ASP A 112 -42.09 -10.85 4.96
C ASP A 112 -41.22 -11.54 3.90
N LEU A 113 -40.42 -10.77 3.14
CA LEU A 113 -39.53 -11.29 2.09
C LEU A 113 -38.16 -11.72 2.63
N ALA A 114 -37.65 -11.04 3.65
CA ALA A 114 -36.36 -11.32 4.24
C ALA A 114 -36.31 -10.88 5.71
N PRO A 115 -35.65 -11.62 6.60
CA PRO A 115 -35.46 -11.16 7.98
C PRO A 115 -34.65 -9.86 8.05
N LEU A 116 -34.86 -9.11 9.14
CA LEU A 116 -34.05 -7.95 9.50
C LEU A 116 -33.62 -8.09 10.96
N THR A 117 -32.31 -7.99 11.20
CA THR A 117 -31.72 -7.98 12.53
C THR A 117 -30.99 -6.67 12.77
N ILE A 118 -31.22 -6.05 13.93
CA ILE A 118 -30.52 -4.84 14.34
C ILE A 118 -29.70 -5.16 15.58
N PHE A 119 -28.38 -4.96 15.47
CA PHE A 119 -27.52 -4.97 16.64
C PHE A 119 -27.47 -3.57 17.25
N TYR A 120 -27.77 -3.47 18.54
CA TYR A 120 -27.79 -2.21 19.29
C TYR A 120 -27.20 -2.38 20.69
N ASN A 121 -26.76 -1.31 21.32
CA ASN A 121 -26.20 -1.36 22.68
C ASN A 121 -27.20 -0.79 23.69
N PRO A 122 -27.80 -1.62 24.57
CA PRO A 122 -28.75 -1.15 25.56
C PRO A 122 -28.19 -0.05 26.48
N GLY A 123 -26.91 -0.14 26.86
CA GLY A 123 -26.25 0.84 27.72
C GLY A 123 -26.12 2.22 27.08
N LEU A 124 -25.77 2.29 25.79
CA LEU A 124 -25.72 3.57 25.06
C LEU A 124 -27.10 4.17 24.85
N VAL A 125 -28.09 3.31 24.60
CA VAL A 125 -29.49 3.72 24.50
C VAL A 125 -29.97 4.31 25.83
N SER A 126 -29.56 3.77 26.98
CA SER A 126 -29.87 4.34 28.29
C SER A 126 -29.09 5.64 28.56
N GLN A 127 -27.81 5.73 28.20
CA GLN A 127 -26.96 6.91 28.46
C GLN A 127 -27.31 8.15 27.64
N ALA A 128 -27.73 7.99 26.37
CA ALA A 128 -28.23 9.10 25.56
C ALA A 128 -29.42 9.83 26.21
N ASN A 129 -30.06 9.20 27.19
CA ASN A 129 -31.33 9.61 27.78
C ASN A 129 -31.24 10.00 29.26
N SER A 130 -30.03 10.13 29.83
CA SER A 130 -29.84 10.50 31.25
C SER A 130 -30.31 11.92 31.61
N GLY A 131 -30.88 12.67 30.67
CA GLY A 131 -31.41 14.02 30.88
C GLY A 131 -32.92 14.13 31.14
N SER A 132 -33.73 13.06 31.01
CA SER A 132 -35.19 13.13 31.19
C SER A 132 -35.86 11.75 31.30
N ALA A 133 -36.66 11.52 32.36
CA ALA A 133 -37.43 10.29 32.55
C ALA A 133 -38.37 9.94 31.37
N ARG A 134 -38.89 10.95 30.65
CA ARG A 134 -39.77 10.76 29.47
C ARG A 134 -39.05 10.19 28.25
N ALA A 135 -37.73 10.39 28.14
CA ALA A 135 -36.94 9.90 27.00
C ALA A 135 -36.64 8.40 27.12
N SER A 136 -36.56 7.86 28.35
CA SER A 136 -36.31 6.44 28.61
C SER A 136 -37.50 5.55 28.23
N ASP A 137 -38.73 6.06 28.42
CA ASP A 137 -39.97 5.35 28.05
C ASP A 137 -40.14 5.29 26.53
N ALA A 138 -39.97 6.41 25.83
CA ALA A 138 -40.17 6.52 24.38
C ALA A 138 -39.29 5.57 23.54
N GLN A 139 -38.06 5.30 24.01
CA GLN A 139 -37.08 4.45 23.32
C GLN A 139 -37.18 2.97 23.73
N THR A 140 -37.56 2.67 24.99
CA THR A 140 -37.99 1.32 25.39
C THR A 140 -39.22 0.88 24.59
N ASP A 141 -40.12 1.83 24.31
CA ASP A 141 -41.24 1.61 23.42
C ASP A 141 -40.80 1.40 21.97
N LYS A 142 -39.72 2.04 21.51
CA LYS A 142 -39.18 1.83 20.15
C LYS A 142 -38.67 0.40 19.95
N VAL A 143 -37.95 -0.16 20.92
CA VAL A 143 -37.53 -1.58 20.91
C VAL A 143 -38.75 -2.49 20.75
N LYS A 144 -39.80 -2.27 21.56
CA LYS A 144 -41.04 -3.06 21.49
C LYS A 144 -41.76 -2.87 20.14
N ARG A 145 -41.82 -1.64 19.61
CA ARG A 145 -42.46 -1.34 18.32
C ARG A 145 -41.73 -2.02 17.15
N LEU A 146 -40.40 -1.99 17.13
CA LEU A 146 -39.61 -2.67 16.09
C LEU A 146 -39.76 -4.19 16.19
N ALA A 147 -39.67 -4.76 17.40
CA ALA A 147 -39.89 -6.18 17.63
C ALA A 147 -41.30 -6.64 17.21
N ALA A 148 -42.33 -5.85 17.52
CA ALA A 148 -43.71 -6.13 17.12
C ALA A 148 -43.92 -6.13 15.59
N ARG A 149 -43.05 -5.47 14.84
CA ARG A 149 -43.04 -5.49 13.37
C ARG A 149 -42.29 -6.70 12.79
N GLY A 150 -41.71 -7.56 13.62
CA GLY A 150 -40.93 -8.73 13.18
C GLY A 150 -39.44 -8.46 12.99
N VAL A 151 -38.92 -7.33 13.51
CA VAL A 151 -37.49 -7.06 13.51
C VAL A 151 -36.83 -7.79 14.69
N GLU A 152 -35.77 -8.54 14.41
CA GLU A 152 -34.96 -9.17 15.45
C GLU A 152 -34.01 -8.13 16.05
N LEU A 153 -34.03 -7.97 17.38
CA LEU A 153 -33.14 -7.04 18.08
C LEU A 153 -32.10 -7.83 18.87
N ARG A 154 -30.82 -7.54 18.63
CA ARG A 154 -29.68 -8.18 19.31
C ARG A 154 -28.90 -7.14 20.08
N SER A 155 -28.63 -7.41 21.36
CA SER A 155 -27.82 -6.55 22.20
C SER A 155 -26.33 -6.79 21.94
N MET A 156 -25.55 -5.73 21.76
CA MET A 156 -24.08 -5.74 21.71
C MET A 156 -23.48 -4.99 22.91
N ALA A 157 -22.27 -5.35 23.33
CA ALA A 157 -21.61 -4.74 24.49
C ALA A 157 -20.91 -3.40 24.20
N GLY A 158 -20.40 -3.20 22.97
CA GLY A 158 -19.57 -2.06 22.59
C GLY A 158 -20.28 -0.93 21.82
N GLN A 159 -19.58 0.18 21.60
CA GLN A 159 -19.98 1.23 20.62
C GLN A 159 -19.65 0.85 19.18
N GLN A 160 -18.70 -0.07 19.00
CA GLN A 160 -18.27 -0.59 17.71
C GLN A 160 -18.67 -2.06 17.62
N ALA A 161 -18.75 -2.57 16.38
CA ALA A 161 -18.99 -3.98 16.13
C ALA A 161 -17.85 -4.84 16.70
N ASP A 162 -18.19 -5.79 17.57
CA ASP A 162 -17.35 -6.95 17.79
C ASP A 162 -17.64 -7.94 16.66
N TRP A 163 -16.69 -8.07 15.73
CA TRP A 163 -16.86 -8.95 14.58
C TRP A 163 -16.95 -10.42 14.97
N ASN A 164 -16.38 -10.84 16.11
CA ASN A 164 -16.54 -12.21 16.57
C ASN A 164 -18.00 -12.47 16.97
N GLU A 165 -18.61 -11.56 17.72
CA GLU A 165 -20.03 -11.65 18.11
C GLU A 165 -20.96 -11.73 16.88
N ILE A 166 -20.68 -10.93 15.85
CA ILE A 166 -21.46 -10.93 14.60
C ILE A 166 -21.28 -12.25 13.84
N LEU A 167 -20.04 -12.76 13.74
CA LEU A 167 -19.76 -14.02 13.05
C LEU A 167 -20.33 -15.23 13.79
N ASP A 168 -20.31 -15.21 15.12
CA ASP A 168 -20.93 -16.24 15.97
C ASP A 168 -22.46 -16.23 15.77
N TYR A 169 -23.10 -15.06 15.78
CA TYR A 169 -24.53 -14.95 15.47
C TYR A 169 -24.88 -15.52 14.09
N LEU A 170 -24.09 -15.20 13.06
CA LEU A 170 -24.29 -15.73 11.72
C LEU A 170 -24.20 -17.26 11.71
N GLN A 171 -23.22 -17.82 12.41
CA GLN A 171 -23.05 -19.26 12.52
C GLN A 171 -24.23 -19.93 13.27
N GLU A 172 -24.66 -19.36 14.39
CA GLU A 172 -25.83 -19.83 15.16
C GLU A 172 -27.12 -19.77 14.33
N SER A 173 -27.25 -18.75 13.47
CA SER A 173 -28.40 -18.54 12.59
C SER A 173 -28.32 -19.35 11.29
N GLY A 174 -27.28 -20.17 11.09
CA GLY A 174 -27.07 -20.95 9.87
C GLY A 174 -26.72 -20.11 8.63
N LEU A 175 -26.30 -18.86 8.82
CA LEU A 175 -25.92 -17.92 7.78
C LEU A 175 -24.42 -18.07 7.48
N GLY A 176 -24.09 -18.91 6.50
CA GLY A 176 -22.69 -19.25 6.17
C GLY A 176 -21.88 -18.16 5.45
N SER A 177 -22.46 -16.99 5.17
CA SER A 177 -21.74 -15.89 4.52
C SER A 177 -22.36 -14.51 4.78
N LEU A 178 -21.51 -13.49 4.79
CA LEU A 178 -21.84 -12.09 5.06
C LEU A 178 -21.32 -11.20 3.94
N PHE A 179 -22.21 -10.37 3.40
CA PHE A 179 -21.88 -9.29 2.48
C PHE A 179 -21.89 -7.95 3.21
N ILE A 180 -20.76 -7.27 3.31
CA ILE A 180 -20.65 -5.95 3.91
C ILE A 180 -20.67 -4.92 2.79
N GLU A 181 -21.71 -4.09 2.77
CA GLU A 181 -21.94 -3.11 1.70
C GLU A 181 -21.84 -1.67 2.25
N GLY A 182 -20.82 -0.94 1.80
CA GLY A 182 -20.70 0.49 2.09
C GLY A 182 -20.50 0.83 3.58
N GLY A 183 -20.53 2.13 3.88
CA GLY A 183 -20.35 2.65 5.24
C GLY A 183 -18.87 2.71 5.67
N LYS A 184 -18.28 3.90 5.58
CA LYS A 184 -16.85 4.17 5.88
C LYS A 184 -16.34 3.52 7.17
N LYS A 185 -17.14 3.58 8.25
CA LYS A 185 -16.76 3.06 9.57
C LYS A 185 -16.77 1.53 9.64
N VAL A 186 -17.78 0.89 9.02
CA VAL A 186 -17.93 -0.58 9.04
C VAL A 186 -16.90 -1.22 8.10
N LEU A 187 -16.69 -0.64 6.93
CA LEU A 187 -15.64 -1.07 6.01
C LEU A 187 -14.25 -0.93 6.63
N ALA A 188 -13.96 0.19 7.29
CA ALA A 188 -12.68 0.35 7.99
C ALA A 188 -12.52 -0.73 9.07
N SER A 189 -13.54 -0.94 9.93
CA SER A 189 -13.40 -1.90 11.04
C SER A 189 -13.26 -3.35 10.59
N VAL A 190 -13.92 -3.79 9.51
CA VAL A 190 -13.76 -5.17 9.01
C VAL A 190 -12.40 -5.39 8.36
N LEU A 191 -11.91 -4.40 7.61
CA LEU A 191 -10.65 -4.49 6.88
C LEU A 191 -9.45 -4.36 7.82
N GLU A 192 -9.45 -3.38 8.71
CA GLU A 192 -8.39 -3.17 9.71
C GLU A 192 -8.36 -4.31 10.74
N GLY A 193 -9.52 -4.90 11.06
CA GLY A 193 -9.63 -6.07 11.93
C GLY A 193 -9.25 -7.40 11.29
N GLY A 194 -9.00 -7.45 9.98
CA GLY A 194 -8.63 -8.68 9.27
C GLY A 194 -9.74 -9.73 9.19
N PHE A 195 -11.01 -9.32 9.21
CA PHE A 195 -12.17 -10.23 9.19
C PHE A 195 -12.72 -10.50 7.79
N ALA A 196 -12.28 -9.75 6.77
CA ALA A 196 -12.72 -9.93 5.40
C ALA A 196 -11.96 -11.08 4.70
N ASP A 197 -12.70 -11.93 3.99
CA ASP A 197 -12.17 -13.02 3.15
C ASP A 197 -12.02 -12.63 1.69
N ALA A 198 -12.75 -11.62 1.24
CA ALA A 198 -12.67 -11.09 -0.11
C ALA A 198 -13.00 -9.61 -0.09
N LEU A 199 -12.46 -8.88 -1.06
CA LEU A 199 -12.74 -7.47 -1.25
C LEU A 199 -13.16 -7.23 -2.71
N ILE A 200 -14.27 -6.54 -2.91
CA ILE A 200 -14.70 -6.06 -4.23
C ILE A 200 -14.72 -4.54 -4.22
N VAL A 201 -14.00 -3.94 -5.18
CA VAL A 201 -13.92 -2.49 -5.34
C VAL A 201 -14.49 -2.12 -6.71
N THR A 202 -15.55 -1.33 -6.72
CA THR A 202 -16.10 -0.74 -7.94
C THR A 202 -15.51 0.67 -8.12
N LEU A 203 -14.84 0.90 -9.23
CA LEU A 203 -14.31 2.19 -9.65
C LEU A 203 -15.21 2.75 -10.75
N ALA A 204 -15.95 3.81 -10.43
CA ALA A 204 -16.75 4.53 -11.42
C ALA A 204 -15.91 5.63 -12.09
N PRO A 205 -16.13 5.93 -13.38
CA PRO A 205 -15.41 6.96 -14.14
C PRO A 205 -15.90 8.38 -13.80
N LEU A 206 -16.19 8.62 -12.53
CA LEU A 206 -16.64 9.90 -12.00
C LEU A 206 -15.48 10.56 -11.25
N ILE A 207 -15.40 11.89 -11.28
CA ILE A 207 -14.50 12.67 -10.42
C ILE A 207 -15.38 13.61 -9.63
N GLN A 208 -15.32 13.54 -8.31
CA GLN A 208 -16.19 14.34 -7.45
C GLN A 208 -15.55 15.69 -7.06
N GLY A 209 -14.23 15.70 -6.85
CA GLY A 209 -13.49 16.82 -6.28
C GLY A 209 -13.73 16.97 -4.77
N GLY A 210 -12.71 17.46 -4.05
CA GLY A 210 -12.78 17.77 -2.61
C GLY A 210 -12.26 16.67 -1.68
N SER A 211 -12.13 17.02 -0.39
CA SER A 211 -11.47 16.22 0.66
C SER A 211 -12.18 14.93 1.10
N ALA A 212 -13.17 14.46 0.34
CA ALA A 212 -13.98 13.28 0.67
C ALA A 212 -13.38 11.96 0.16
N SER A 213 -12.14 11.98 -0.34
CA SER A 213 -11.39 10.77 -0.69
C SER A 213 -11.27 9.88 0.56
N TRP A 214 -11.82 8.67 0.47
CA TRP A 214 -11.68 7.65 1.50
C TRP A 214 -10.75 6.59 0.98
N TYR A 215 -9.62 6.46 1.67
CA TYR A 215 -8.83 5.25 1.68
C TYR A 215 -8.75 4.81 3.14
N PRO A 216 -8.81 3.51 3.45
CA PRO A 216 -8.48 3.06 4.80
C PRO A 216 -7.08 3.57 5.14
N ARG A 217 -6.88 4.04 6.40
CA ARG A 217 -5.62 4.69 6.82
C ARG A 217 -4.42 3.78 6.61
N GLU A 218 -4.65 2.47 6.60
CA GLU A 218 -3.75 1.47 6.08
C GLU A 218 -4.42 0.74 4.92
N ALA A 219 -3.72 0.56 3.79
CA ALA A 219 -4.21 -0.29 2.72
C ALA A 219 -4.49 -1.70 3.29
N PRO A 220 -5.64 -2.33 2.99
CA PRO A 220 -5.97 -3.63 3.54
C PRO A 220 -4.86 -4.62 3.17
N ARG A 221 -4.06 -5.00 4.17
CA ARG A 221 -2.91 -5.89 3.98
C ARG A 221 -3.44 -7.30 3.71
N GLY A 222 -2.69 -8.06 2.92
CA GLY A 222 -3.03 -9.46 2.69
C GLY A 222 -4.13 -9.71 1.67
N PHE A 223 -4.33 -8.81 0.71
CA PHE A 223 -5.15 -9.06 -0.46
C PHE A 223 -4.32 -8.97 -1.76
N THR A 224 -4.62 -9.84 -2.72
CA THR A 224 -4.06 -9.82 -4.07
C THR A 224 -5.19 -9.69 -5.08
N LEU A 225 -5.00 -8.84 -6.09
CA LEU A 225 -5.96 -8.69 -7.19
C LEU A 225 -6.17 -10.05 -7.87
N ALA A 226 -7.41 -10.54 -7.87
CA ALA A 226 -7.80 -11.81 -8.47
C ALA A 226 -8.38 -11.62 -9.88
N SER A 227 -9.22 -10.60 -10.08
CA SER A 227 -9.79 -10.29 -11.39
C SER A 227 -10.26 -8.84 -11.50
N ILE A 228 -10.42 -8.35 -12.73
CA ILE A 228 -11.11 -7.08 -13.04
C ILE A 228 -12.18 -7.39 -14.07
N LEU A 229 -13.40 -6.90 -13.82
CA LEU A 229 -14.48 -6.87 -14.80
C LEU A 229 -14.71 -5.44 -15.28
N CYS A 230 -14.94 -5.28 -16.58
CA CYS A 230 -15.62 -4.11 -17.10
C CYS A 230 -17.13 -4.31 -16.90
N ALA A 231 -17.79 -3.32 -16.31
CA ALA A 231 -19.23 -3.30 -16.10
C ALA A 231 -19.83 -2.01 -16.68
N GLY A 232 -19.94 -1.98 -18.00
CA GLY A 232 -20.15 -0.73 -18.73
C GLY A 232 -18.92 0.15 -18.59
N ASP A 233 -19.11 1.39 -18.11
CA ASP A 233 -17.99 2.32 -17.89
C ASP A 233 -17.30 2.14 -16.53
N ASP A 234 -17.86 1.31 -15.63
CA ASP A 234 -17.27 1.00 -14.33
C ASP A 234 -16.24 -0.15 -14.43
N LEU A 235 -15.20 -0.10 -13.60
CA LEU A 235 -14.29 -1.22 -13.36
C LEU A 235 -14.59 -1.87 -12.01
N VAL A 236 -14.81 -3.18 -11.99
CA VAL A 236 -15.08 -3.94 -10.75
C VAL A 236 -13.91 -4.88 -10.50
N ALA A 237 -13.08 -4.54 -9.51
CA ALA A 237 -11.92 -5.31 -9.11
C ALA A 237 -12.24 -6.28 -7.97
N GLU A 238 -11.95 -7.56 -8.15
CA GLU A 238 -12.01 -8.58 -7.10
C GLU A 238 -10.62 -8.83 -6.53
N TYR A 239 -10.53 -8.83 -5.21
CA TYR A 239 -9.33 -9.15 -4.46
C TYR A 239 -9.58 -10.35 -3.57
N ALA A 240 -8.66 -11.31 -3.61
CA ALA A 240 -8.64 -12.51 -2.77
C ALA A 240 -7.53 -12.42 -1.71
N PRO A 241 -7.58 -13.18 -0.61
CA PRO A 241 -6.53 -13.17 0.40
C PRO A 241 -5.19 -13.57 -0.22
N ALA A 242 -4.13 -12.84 0.11
CA ALA A 242 -2.78 -13.17 -0.30
C ALA A 242 -2.41 -14.53 0.31
N ASN A 243 -1.86 -15.44 -0.51
CA ASN A 243 -1.41 -16.75 -0.05
C ASN A 243 -0.36 -16.57 1.08
N PRO A 244 -0.53 -17.19 2.26
CA PRO A 244 0.44 -17.09 3.37
C PRO A 244 1.86 -17.48 2.95
N ALA A 245 2.02 -18.37 1.96
CA ALA A 245 3.32 -18.76 1.42
C ALA A 245 4.08 -17.62 0.72
N ILE A 246 3.41 -16.51 0.41
CA ILE A 246 4.00 -15.30 -0.19
C ILE A 246 4.38 -14.27 0.89
N GLN A 247 3.92 -14.43 2.14
CA GLN A 247 4.27 -13.58 3.28
C GLN A 247 5.50 -14.13 4.02
N GLY A 248 6.66 -14.11 3.37
CA GLY A 248 7.94 -14.23 4.06
C GLY A 248 8.32 -12.91 4.74
N ASN A 249 7.96 -12.72 6.02
CA ASN A 249 8.72 -11.84 6.91
C ASN A 249 8.66 -12.35 8.37
N PRO A 250 9.77 -12.87 8.94
CA PRO A 250 9.85 -13.37 10.32
C PRO A 250 10.13 -12.25 11.33
N GLY A 251 9.41 -11.12 11.24
CA GLY A 251 9.63 -9.95 12.07
C GLY A 251 8.38 -9.52 12.81
N ASN A 252 8.23 -10.02 14.04
CA ASN A 252 7.27 -9.59 15.07
C ASN A 252 5.85 -10.20 15.03
N PRO A 253 5.62 -11.36 15.68
CA PRO A 253 4.30 -12.00 15.79
C PRO A 253 3.33 -11.31 16.76
N ASP A 254 3.74 -10.28 17.50
CA ASP A 254 2.93 -9.72 18.62
C ASP A 254 2.10 -8.47 18.28
N GLN A 255 2.00 -8.04 17.01
CA GLN A 255 1.18 -6.88 16.63
C GLN A 255 -0.13 -7.20 15.87
N LEU A 256 -0.48 -8.48 15.68
CA LEU A 256 -1.80 -8.91 15.25
C LEU A 256 -2.61 -9.46 16.44
N SER A 257 -2.63 -8.73 17.56
CA SER A 257 -3.47 -9.09 18.70
C SER A 257 -4.94 -8.75 18.42
N GLY A 258 -5.63 -9.65 17.72
CA GLY A 258 -7.09 -9.62 17.57
C GLY A 258 -7.69 -10.49 16.45
N GLY A 259 -6.92 -10.80 15.39
CA GLY A 259 -7.42 -11.55 14.24
C GLY A 259 -6.92 -12.99 14.18
N ARG A 260 -7.83 -13.98 14.22
CA ARG A 260 -7.49 -15.40 14.00
C ARG A 260 -7.09 -15.65 12.53
N LEU A 261 -5.84 -15.36 12.16
CA LEU A 261 -5.23 -15.81 10.91
C LEU A 261 -4.61 -17.21 11.09
N ALA A 262 -5.43 -18.28 11.08
CA ALA A 262 -4.90 -19.66 11.20
C ALA A 262 -5.74 -20.77 10.53
N THR A 263 -6.63 -20.47 9.57
CA THR A 263 -7.32 -21.50 8.78
C THR A 263 -7.44 -21.06 7.33
N GLU A 264 -7.37 -22.00 6.37
CA GLU A 264 -7.69 -21.72 4.96
C GLU A 264 -9.00 -20.92 4.87
N PRO A 265 -9.03 -19.80 4.12
CA PRO A 265 -10.23 -18.99 4.01
C PRO A 265 -11.38 -19.81 3.42
N PRO A 266 -12.61 -19.68 3.95
CA PRO A 266 -13.76 -20.38 3.39
C PRO A 266 -13.93 -20.04 1.90
N LYS A 267 -14.36 -21.00 1.09
CA LYS A 267 -14.56 -20.78 -0.35
C LYS A 267 -15.68 -19.76 -0.57
N ALA A 268 -15.45 -18.80 -1.45
CA ALA A 268 -16.44 -17.80 -1.84
C ALA A 268 -17.73 -18.46 -2.39
N PRO A 269 -18.92 -18.19 -1.81
CA PRO A 269 -20.19 -18.76 -2.29
C PRO A 269 -20.53 -18.36 -3.74
N TYR A 270 -20.05 -17.20 -4.17
CA TYR A 270 -20.23 -16.68 -5.53
C TYR A 270 -19.14 -17.17 -6.52
N ARG A 271 -18.21 -18.02 -6.06
CA ARG A 271 -17.05 -18.57 -6.79
C ARG A 271 -16.02 -17.50 -7.23
N SER A 272 -16.39 -16.66 -8.19
CA SER A 272 -15.57 -15.55 -8.70
C SER A 272 -16.48 -14.54 -9.39
N LEU A 273 -16.05 -13.29 -9.50
CA LEU A 273 -16.82 -12.29 -10.24
C LEU A 273 -17.02 -12.66 -11.72
N ALA A 274 -16.00 -13.20 -12.39
CA ALA A 274 -16.10 -13.58 -13.80
C ALA A 274 -17.16 -14.67 -14.06
N LEU A 275 -17.23 -15.69 -13.21
CA LEU A 275 -18.28 -16.71 -13.31
C LEU A 275 -19.66 -16.12 -13.00
N LEU A 276 -19.78 -15.23 -12.01
CA LEU A 276 -21.04 -14.57 -11.69
C LEU A 276 -21.55 -13.71 -12.86
N ALA A 277 -20.65 -12.96 -13.51
CA ALA A 277 -20.95 -12.18 -14.70
C ALA A 277 -21.40 -13.05 -15.88
N ALA A 278 -20.69 -14.15 -16.15
CA ALA A 278 -21.06 -15.10 -17.19
C ALA A 278 -22.44 -15.74 -16.94
N GLU A 279 -22.76 -16.09 -15.68
CA GLU A 279 -24.06 -16.64 -15.29
C GLU A 279 -25.22 -15.64 -15.47
N LEU A 280 -24.97 -14.34 -15.37
CA LEU A 280 -25.99 -13.31 -15.65
C LEU A 280 -26.30 -13.17 -17.14
N GLY A 281 -25.32 -13.46 -18.01
CA GLY A 281 -25.49 -13.42 -19.47
C GLY A 281 -25.90 -12.04 -19.99
N ILE A 282 -25.37 -10.96 -19.39
CA ILE A 282 -25.65 -9.57 -19.78
C ILE A 282 -24.44 -9.00 -20.54
N PRO A 283 -24.63 -8.50 -21.77
CA PRO A 283 -23.57 -7.82 -22.52
C PRO A 283 -22.98 -6.63 -21.76
N GLY A 284 -21.66 -6.42 -21.88
CA GLY A 284 -20.95 -5.36 -21.18
C GLY A 284 -20.50 -5.72 -19.75
N LEU A 285 -20.73 -6.96 -19.30
CA LEU A 285 -20.06 -7.57 -18.15
C LEU A 285 -18.97 -8.53 -18.64
N GLU A 286 -17.77 -7.99 -18.86
CA GLU A 286 -16.69 -8.75 -19.50
C GLU A 286 -15.43 -8.70 -18.65
N PRO A 287 -14.70 -9.82 -18.51
CA PRO A 287 -13.37 -9.79 -17.92
C PRO A 287 -12.48 -8.83 -18.69
N LEU A 288 -11.83 -7.92 -17.98
CA LEU A 288 -10.75 -7.14 -18.57
C LEU A 288 -9.62 -8.13 -18.87
N ALA A 289 -9.34 -8.33 -20.17
CA ALA A 289 -8.25 -9.22 -20.58
C ALA A 289 -6.98 -8.84 -19.82
N PRO A 290 -6.20 -9.81 -19.31
CA PRO A 290 -4.95 -9.48 -18.65
C PRO A 290 -4.11 -8.68 -19.64
N ILE A 291 -3.95 -7.39 -19.37
CA ILE A 291 -3.11 -6.51 -20.19
C ILE A 291 -1.73 -7.18 -20.15
N ALA A 292 -1.23 -7.62 -21.31
CA ALA A 292 0.09 -8.20 -21.41
C ALA A 292 1.11 -7.19 -20.86
N GLY A 293 1.69 -7.48 -19.69
CA GLY A 293 2.57 -6.55 -18.96
C GLY A 293 1.97 -5.87 -17.72
N ALA A 294 0.67 -6.01 -17.42
CA ALA A 294 0.07 -5.42 -16.22
C ALA A 294 0.47 -6.08 -14.90
N SER A 295 1.09 -7.26 -14.94
CA SER A 295 1.80 -7.82 -13.77
C SER A 295 2.91 -6.89 -13.24
N ARG A 296 3.28 -5.85 -14.01
CA ARG A 296 4.24 -4.79 -13.63
C ARG A 296 3.60 -3.43 -13.34
N LEU A 297 2.31 -3.22 -13.64
CA LEU A 297 1.63 -1.91 -13.47
C LEU A 297 0.94 -1.76 -12.11
N PHE A 298 0.79 -2.86 -11.38
CA PHE A 298 0.33 -2.83 -9.99
C PHE A 298 1.50 -3.27 -9.13
N ILE A 299 1.87 -2.43 -8.17
CA ILE A 299 2.92 -2.70 -7.17
C ILE A 299 2.44 -3.87 -6.31
N THR A 300 2.60 -5.08 -6.83
CA THR A 300 2.64 -6.28 -6.01
C THR A 300 3.99 -6.24 -5.32
N ARG A 301 3.98 -6.03 -4.01
CA ARG A 301 5.15 -6.32 -3.18
C ARG A 301 5.45 -7.81 -3.34
N GLN A 302 6.31 -8.18 -4.28
CA GLN A 302 7.00 -9.45 -4.17
C GLN A 302 8.13 -9.25 -3.17
N PRO A 303 8.11 -9.92 -2.00
CA PRO A 303 9.32 -10.07 -1.22
C PRO A 303 10.28 -10.92 -2.06
N VAL A 304 11.46 -10.37 -2.35
CA VAL A 304 12.59 -11.12 -2.89
C VAL A 304 13.13 -11.99 -1.76
N LEU A 305 12.52 -13.16 -1.51
CA LEU A 305 13.10 -14.20 -0.65
C LEU A 305 12.54 -15.58 -1.05
N ALA A 306 13.31 -16.32 -1.86
CA ALA A 306 13.56 -17.77 -1.76
C ALA A 306 14.22 -18.29 -3.06
N ALA A 307 15.54 -18.20 -3.14
CA ALA A 307 16.30 -19.17 -3.93
C ALA A 307 16.34 -20.47 -3.11
N GLY A 308 15.85 -21.55 -3.72
CA GLY A 308 15.48 -22.79 -3.06
C GLY A 308 16.60 -23.48 -2.27
N ILE A 309 16.20 -24.03 -1.13
CA ILE A 309 16.86 -25.17 -0.52
C ILE A 309 16.66 -26.34 -1.48
N VAL A 310 17.73 -26.74 -2.16
CA VAL A 310 17.80 -28.06 -2.80
C VAL A 310 18.27 -29.04 -1.73
N GLU A 311 17.40 -30.00 -1.41
CA GLU A 311 17.69 -31.13 -0.54
C GLU A 311 18.94 -31.87 -1.03
N SER A 312 19.95 -32.00 -0.16
CA SER A 312 21.06 -32.93 -0.36
C SER A 312 20.62 -34.35 0.05
N PRO A 313 20.94 -35.39 -0.74
CA PRO A 313 20.60 -36.76 -0.39
C PRO A 313 21.47 -37.27 0.76
N ALA A 314 20.83 -38.06 1.63
CA ALA A 314 21.39 -38.73 2.78
C ALA A 314 22.65 -39.57 2.46
N LEU A 315 23.69 -39.41 3.28
CA LEU A 315 24.78 -40.38 3.40
C LEU A 315 24.69 -41.05 4.78
N SER A 316 24.46 -42.36 4.73
CA SER A 316 24.43 -43.28 5.87
C SER A 316 25.83 -43.52 6.47
N PRO A 317 25.92 -44.04 7.73
CA PRO A 317 27.11 -43.90 8.57
C PRO A 317 28.12 -45.03 8.40
N GLY A 318 29.39 -44.71 8.57
CA GLY A 318 30.49 -45.68 8.63
C GLY A 318 31.67 -45.17 9.46
N VAL A 319 31.67 -45.50 10.75
CA VAL A 319 32.83 -45.53 11.67
C VAL A 319 33.35 -46.98 11.60
N PRO A 320 34.67 -47.33 11.63
CA PRO A 320 35.55 -47.07 12.79
C PRO A 320 37.09 -46.99 12.58
N GLY A 321 37.76 -46.54 13.65
CA GLY A 321 39.18 -46.84 13.97
C GLY A 321 40.08 -45.59 14.01
N ALA A 322 40.21 -44.88 15.14
CA ALA A 322 41.05 -45.17 16.31
C ALA A 322 42.57 -44.91 16.11
N GLN A 323 43.05 -43.95 16.90
CA GLN A 323 44.36 -43.85 17.58
C GLN A 323 45.37 -42.76 17.17
N SER A 324 45.71 -42.03 18.23
CA SER A 324 47.03 -41.56 18.69
C SER A 324 47.34 -40.07 18.53
N MET A 325 47.63 -39.50 19.69
CA MET A 325 48.18 -38.17 19.92
C MET A 325 49.64 -38.17 19.44
N ASP A 326 50.08 -37.09 18.81
CA ASP A 326 51.43 -36.61 19.04
C ASP A 326 51.52 -35.09 18.88
N ALA A 327 52.31 -34.49 19.75
CA ALA A 327 52.54 -33.06 19.88
C ALA A 327 53.50 -32.59 18.79
N GLY A 328 52.99 -31.80 17.85
CA GLY A 328 53.75 -31.20 16.76
C GLY A 328 53.78 -29.67 16.85
N GLN A 329 54.98 -29.13 16.63
CA GLN A 329 55.38 -27.74 16.45
C GLN A 329 54.38 -26.87 15.64
N PRO A 330 54.44 -25.53 15.71
CA PRO A 330 53.57 -24.68 14.90
C PRO A 330 53.94 -24.81 13.42
N GLU A 331 53.28 -25.75 12.74
CA GLU A 331 53.25 -25.84 11.29
C GLU A 331 52.54 -24.61 10.74
N VAL A 332 53.29 -23.83 9.97
CA VAL A 332 52.78 -22.77 9.09
C VAL A 332 51.76 -23.42 8.14
N ARG A 333 50.47 -23.14 8.35
CA ARG A 333 49.39 -23.64 7.49
C ARG A 333 49.53 -23.09 6.06
N PRO A 334 49.10 -23.86 5.03
CA PRO A 334 49.22 -23.47 3.63
C PRO A 334 48.46 -22.18 3.35
N GLY A 335 49.14 -21.23 2.72
CA GLY A 335 48.74 -19.84 2.59
C GLY A 335 47.31 -19.61 2.08
N THR A 336 46.51 -18.92 2.89
CA THR A 336 45.53 -17.97 2.37
C THR A 336 46.29 -16.99 1.50
N LEU A 337 46.17 -17.11 0.18
CA LEU A 337 46.48 -16.02 -0.73
C LEU A 337 45.72 -14.80 -0.21
N THR A 338 46.42 -13.83 0.38
CA THR A 338 45.85 -12.52 0.72
C THR A 338 45.92 -11.68 -0.55
N PRO A 339 44.85 -11.60 -1.36
CA PRO A 339 44.88 -10.76 -2.54
C PRO A 339 45.13 -9.31 -2.12
N GLU A 340 46.02 -8.64 -2.84
CA GLU A 340 46.17 -7.21 -2.71
C GLU A 340 44.96 -6.51 -3.35
N CYS A 341 44.50 -5.48 -2.67
CA CYS A 341 43.36 -4.66 -3.01
C CYS A 341 43.79 -3.20 -3.04
N ARG A 342 43.38 -2.46 -4.08
CA ARG A 342 43.51 -1.00 -4.14
C ARG A 342 42.20 -0.40 -3.64
N GLN A 343 42.32 0.42 -2.60
CA GLN A 343 41.18 1.10 -1.97
C GLN A 343 41.36 2.61 -2.08
N LEU A 344 40.28 3.32 -2.42
CA LEU A 344 40.24 4.77 -2.35
C LEU A 344 40.05 5.20 -0.90
N VAL A 345 40.89 6.13 -0.46
CA VAL A 345 40.87 6.67 0.90
C VAL A 345 40.90 8.19 0.84
N PHE A 346 39.98 8.84 1.52
CA PHE A 346 40.07 10.26 1.80
C PHE A 346 41.09 10.46 2.92
N THR A 347 42.17 11.20 2.65
CA THR A 347 43.30 11.34 3.58
C THR A 347 43.19 12.59 4.46
N ALA A 348 42.46 13.58 3.98
CA ALA A 348 42.10 14.83 4.65
C ALA A 348 40.93 15.48 3.87
N PRO A 349 40.26 16.51 4.41
CA PRO A 349 39.30 17.30 3.65
C PRO A 349 39.88 17.76 2.30
N GLY A 350 39.18 17.46 1.21
CA GLY A 350 39.57 17.80 -0.16
C GLY A 350 40.73 16.95 -0.73
N LYS A 351 41.17 15.88 -0.04
CA LYS A 351 42.30 15.05 -0.48
C LYS A 351 41.94 13.57 -0.49
N ALA A 352 42.14 12.91 -1.63
CA ALA A 352 41.97 11.48 -1.81
C ALA A 352 43.26 10.83 -2.33
N GLY A 353 43.48 9.57 -1.99
CA GLY A 353 44.58 8.77 -2.47
C GLY A 353 44.21 7.28 -2.56
N LEU A 354 45.04 6.51 -3.26
CA LEU A 354 44.92 5.06 -3.30
C LEU A 354 45.82 4.44 -2.24
N ARG A 355 45.27 3.47 -1.51
CA ARG A 355 45.98 2.64 -0.54
C ARG A 355 45.94 1.19 -0.98
N ASN A 356 47.09 0.52 -0.98
CA ASN A 356 47.15 -0.93 -1.14
C ASN A 356 46.92 -1.60 0.21
N LEU A 357 45.99 -2.55 0.26
CA LEU A 357 45.62 -3.33 1.44
C LEU A 357 45.72 -4.81 1.10
N ARG A 358 46.22 -5.63 2.02
CA ARG A 358 46.07 -7.09 1.94
C ARG A 358 44.75 -7.47 2.58
N LEU A 359 43.91 -8.18 1.84
CA LEU A 359 42.64 -8.68 2.36
C LEU A 359 42.87 -9.95 3.17
N GLU A 360 42.36 -9.96 4.39
CA GLU A 360 42.13 -11.18 5.15
C GLU A 360 40.76 -11.73 4.74
N ARG A 361 40.67 -13.03 4.49
CA ARG A 361 39.43 -13.69 4.08
C ARG A 361 39.09 -14.78 5.09
N ALA A 362 37.94 -14.66 5.74
CA ALA A 362 37.44 -15.72 6.60
C ALA A 362 36.99 -16.95 5.77
N PRO A 363 36.95 -18.17 6.34
CA PRO A 363 36.56 -19.38 5.61
C PRO A 363 35.16 -19.34 4.97
N ASP A 364 34.24 -18.57 5.53
CA ASP A 364 32.84 -18.38 5.11
C ASP A 364 32.64 -17.18 4.16
N GLU A 365 33.70 -16.44 3.84
CA GLU A 365 33.64 -15.26 2.98
C GLU A 365 34.00 -15.55 1.53
N LEU A 366 33.29 -14.86 0.63
CA LEU A 366 33.58 -14.82 -0.79
C LEU A 366 34.56 -13.69 -1.08
N LEU A 367 35.53 -13.95 -1.95
CA LEU A 367 36.36 -12.90 -2.53
C LEU A 367 35.66 -12.37 -3.79
N VAL A 368 35.14 -11.14 -3.72
CA VAL A 368 34.47 -10.48 -4.82
C VAL A 368 35.44 -9.59 -5.59
N GLU A 369 35.46 -9.71 -6.91
CA GLU A 369 36.16 -8.78 -7.79
C GLU A 369 35.21 -7.67 -8.23
N SER A 370 35.56 -6.42 -7.92
CA SER A 370 34.74 -5.28 -8.32
C SER A 370 34.82 -5.06 -9.84
N ARG A 371 33.68 -4.72 -10.43
CA ARG A 371 33.51 -4.41 -11.85
C ARG A 371 33.11 -2.96 -12.06
N LEU A 372 32.18 -2.46 -11.27
CA LEU A 372 31.73 -1.07 -11.33
C LEU A 372 31.50 -0.53 -9.92
N MET A 373 31.88 0.71 -9.68
CA MET A 373 31.63 1.41 -8.42
C MET A 373 30.91 2.71 -8.72
N GLY A 374 29.81 2.96 -8.01
CA GLY A 374 29.04 4.20 -8.15
C GLY A 374 29.47 5.24 -7.14
N ILE A 375 29.53 6.50 -7.55
CA ILE A 375 29.86 7.61 -6.66
C ILE A 375 28.57 8.33 -6.28
N SER A 376 28.22 8.32 -4.99
CA SER A 376 27.13 9.14 -4.46
C SER A 376 27.61 10.58 -4.27
N ALA A 377 27.41 11.39 -5.31
CA ALA A 377 27.90 12.77 -5.37
C ALA A 377 27.36 13.69 -4.25
N GLY A 378 26.24 13.35 -3.60
CA GLY A 378 25.74 14.07 -2.44
C GLY A 378 26.53 13.70 -1.19
N THR A 379 26.35 12.46 -0.75
CA THR A 379 26.91 11.98 0.52
C THR A 379 28.44 11.95 0.51
N GLU A 380 29.04 11.33 -0.51
CA GLU A 380 30.49 11.16 -0.57
C GLU A 380 31.23 12.49 -0.73
N LEU A 381 30.62 13.48 -1.40
CA LEU A 381 31.26 14.78 -1.61
C LEU A 381 31.29 15.60 -0.32
N ALA A 382 30.22 15.55 0.49
CA ALA A 382 30.20 16.16 1.82
C ALA A 382 31.26 15.51 2.73
N VAL A 383 31.34 14.17 2.68
CA VAL A 383 32.38 13.40 3.39
C VAL A 383 33.77 13.71 2.84
N PHE A 384 33.95 13.94 1.55
CA PHE A 384 35.24 14.34 0.98
C PHE A 384 35.67 15.75 1.41
N ARG A 385 34.71 16.67 1.58
CA ARG A 385 34.95 18.07 1.97
C ARG A 385 35.10 18.29 3.47
N GLY A 386 34.79 17.29 4.29
CA GLY A 386 34.85 17.38 5.76
C GLY A 386 33.67 18.14 6.35
N GLU A 387 32.53 18.10 5.66
CA GLU A 387 31.28 18.78 6.05
C GLU A 387 30.40 17.91 6.98
N CYS A 388 30.88 16.72 7.34
CA CYS A 388 30.22 15.77 8.24
C CYS A 388 31.12 15.51 9.46
N ARG A 389 30.72 16.02 10.64
CA ARG A 389 31.44 15.81 11.91
C ARG A 389 30.88 14.66 12.72
N ASP A 390 29.61 14.34 12.52
CA ASP A 390 28.96 13.18 13.12
C ASP A 390 28.58 12.18 12.03
N PHE A 391 29.15 10.99 12.14
CA PHE A 391 28.96 9.90 11.19
C PHE A 391 28.00 8.82 11.73
N SER A 392 27.40 9.05 12.90
CA SER A 392 26.54 8.07 13.59
C SER A 392 25.13 7.90 12.98
N GLY A 393 24.73 8.78 12.05
CA GLY A 393 23.38 8.81 11.48
C GLY A 393 23.10 7.80 10.35
N GLU A 394 24.14 7.27 9.69
CA GLU A 394 23.99 6.25 8.64
C GLU A 394 24.51 4.91 9.17
N SER A 395 23.64 4.11 9.79
CA SER A 395 23.97 2.74 10.19
C SER A 395 24.00 1.83 8.96
N LEU A 396 24.97 2.02 8.07
CA LEU A 396 25.30 1.04 7.03
C LEU A 396 26.15 -0.08 7.67
N PRO A 397 25.77 -1.36 7.52
CA PRO A 397 26.54 -2.48 8.07
C PRO A 397 28.01 -2.42 7.64
N GLY A 398 28.94 -2.31 8.59
CA GLY A 398 30.38 -2.39 8.33
C GLY A 398 31.13 -1.06 8.11
N LEU A 399 30.44 0.08 8.08
CA LEU A 399 31.08 1.41 7.95
C LEU A 399 30.92 2.20 9.25
N GLN A 400 31.97 2.24 10.07
CA GLN A 400 32.07 3.11 11.26
C GLN A 400 33.09 4.20 10.97
N PRO A 401 32.67 5.44 10.63
CA PRO A 401 33.64 6.46 10.24
C PRO A 401 34.27 7.11 11.48
N ALA A 402 35.60 7.03 11.58
CA ALA A 402 36.40 7.62 12.65
C ALA A 402 37.38 8.67 12.08
N GLY A 403 36.83 9.76 11.52
CA GLY A 403 37.64 10.84 10.93
C GLY A 403 38.52 10.40 9.75
N TYR A 404 39.39 11.30 9.29
CA TYR A 404 40.37 10.97 8.24
C TYR A 404 41.64 10.36 8.84
N PRO A 405 42.30 9.40 8.14
CA PRO A 405 41.97 8.88 6.82
C PRO A 405 40.76 7.91 6.81
N LEU A 406 39.88 8.06 5.83
CA LEU A 406 38.60 7.33 5.73
C LEU A 406 38.46 6.64 4.37
N ALA A 407 38.26 5.32 4.36
CA ALA A 407 37.75 4.62 3.18
C ALA A 407 36.23 4.75 3.15
N TYR A 408 35.69 5.41 2.12
CA TYR A 408 34.27 5.70 2.01
C TYR A 408 33.76 5.33 0.62
N GLY A 409 32.45 5.20 0.51
CA GLY A 409 31.75 4.63 -0.64
C GLY A 409 30.89 3.46 -0.18
N TYR A 410 29.79 3.22 -0.88
CA TYR A 410 28.83 2.18 -0.51
C TYR A 410 28.16 1.52 -1.72
N ILE A 411 28.67 1.78 -2.92
CA ILE A 411 28.10 1.28 -4.18
C ILE A 411 29.19 0.48 -4.88
N ASN A 412 29.29 -0.81 -4.58
CA ASN A 412 30.28 -1.68 -5.19
C ASN A 412 29.61 -2.88 -5.85
N VAL A 413 29.72 -2.95 -7.17
CA VAL A 413 29.16 -4.02 -8.01
C VAL A 413 30.31 -4.89 -8.52
N GLY A 414 30.20 -6.20 -8.33
CA GLY A 414 31.28 -7.12 -8.61
C GLY A 414 30.83 -8.53 -8.97
N GLN A 415 31.82 -9.39 -9.19
CA GLN A 415 31.64 -10.79 -9.54
C GLN A 415 32.21 -11.68 -8.43
N ALA A 416 31.40 -12.62 -7.94
CA ALA A 416 31.84 -13.62 -6.97
C ALA A 416 32.55 -14.80 -7.66
N PRO A 417 33.25 -15.69 -6.91
CA PRO A 417 34.06 -16.76 -7.49
C PRO A 417 33.27 -17.79 -8.33
N ASP A 418 31.98 -17.96 -8.04
CA ASP A 418 31.06 -18.82 -8.78
C ASP A 418 30.55 -18.18 -10.09
N GLY A 419 31.01 -16.97 -10.40
CA GLY A 419 30.61 -16.19 -11.56
C GLY A 419 29.35 -15.35 -11.34
N SER A 420 28.69 -15.46 -10.19
CA SER A 420 27.49 -14.68 -9.86
C SER A 420 27.80 -13.19 -9.78
N ARG A 421 26.81 -12.38 -10.15
CA ARG A 421 26.90 -10.93 -10.18
C ARG A 421 26.26 -10.37 -8.92
N VAL A 422 27.01 -9.57 -8.18
CA VAL A 422 26.63 -9.13 -6.84
C VAL A 422 26.79 -7.63 -6.67
N PHE A 423 26.00 -7.07 -5.76
CA PHE A 423 26.16 -5.74 -5.21
C PHE A 423 26.48 -5.84 -3.72
N GLY A 424 27.38 -4.99 -3.23
CA GLY A 424 27.70 -4.86 -1.82
C GLY A 424 27.83 -3.40 -1.38
N PHE A 425 27.41 -3.12 -0.16
CA PHE A 425 27.63 -1.84 0.52
C PHE A 425 29.05 -1.76 1.05
N VAL A 426 30.00 -1.57 0.13
CA VAL A 426 31.44 -1.58 0.42
C VAL A 426 32.07 -0.30 -0.11
N ALA A 427 33.09 0.18 0.61
CA ALA A 427 33.92 1.29 0.18
C ALA A 427 34.50 1.06 -1.22
N HIS A 428 34.94 2.15 -1.85
CA HIS A 428 35.59 2.11 -3.16
C HIS A 428 36.88 1.29 -3.11
N GLN A 429 36.81 0.06 -3.60
CA GLN A 429 37.94 -0.86 -3.65
C GLN A 429 37.77 -1.90 -4.76
N ASP A 430 38.87 -2.35 -5.37
CA ASP A 430 38.82 -3.23 -6.55
C ASP A 430 38.61 -4.72 -6.23
N ARG A 431 38.77 -5.12 -4.96
CA ARG A 431 38.42 -6.44 -4.43
C ARG A 431 37.95 -6.33 -2.99
N PHE A 432 37.07 -7.20 -2.55
CA PHE A 432 36.66 -7.24 -1.14
C PHE A 432 36.21 -8.64 -0.71
N CYS A 433 36.28 -8.91 0.59
CA CYS A 433 35.74 -10.12 1.20
C CYS A 433 34.38 -9.79 1.81
N SER A 434 33.38 -10.63 1.57
CA SER A 434 32.05 -10.50 2.19
C SER A 434 31.36 -11.86 2.25
N ARG A 435 30.47 -12.03 3.24
CA ARG A 435 29.61 -13.21 3.30
C ARG A 435 28.56 -13.14 2.20
N ALA A 436 28.15 -14.31 1.70
CA ALA A 436 27.09 -14.39 0.70
C ALA A 436 25.77 -13.77 1.19
N SER A 437 25.49 -13.80 2.50
CA SER A 437 24.30 -13.21 3.12
C SER A 437 24.26 -11.67 3.07
N ASP A 438 25.43 -11.04 2.96
CA ASP A 438 25.58 -9.59 3.04
C ASP A 438 25.65 -8.96 1.64
N LEU A 439 25.50 -9.79 0.59
CA LEU A 439 25.56 -9.41 -0.81
C LEU A 439 24.17 -9.51 -1.45
N ILE A 440 23.85 -8.53 -2.29
CA ILE A 440 22.64 -8.55 -3.11
C ILE A 440 22.95 -9.23 -4.44
N GLN A 441 22.28 -10.34 -4.71
CA GLN A 441 22.39 -11.06 -5.98
C GLN A 441 21.64 -10.30 -7.10
N LEU A 442 22.33 -10.00 -8.21
CA LEU A 442 21.81 -9.11 -9.25
C LEU A 442 20.91 -9.79 -10.29
N GLY A 443 20.94 -11.13 -10.38
CA GLY A 443 20.13 -11.88 -11.35
C GLY A 443 20.38 -11.41 -12.78
N SER A 444 19.34 -10.89 -13.44
CA SER A 444 19.41 -10.36 -14.82
C SER A 444 19.81 -8.88 -14.93
N LEU A 445 19.91 -8.15 -13.82
CA LEU A 445 20.22 -6.71 -13.82
C LEU A 445 21.59 -6.45 -14.45
N SER A 446 21.73 -5.36 -15.22
CA SER A 446 23.01 -4.99 -15.84
C SER A 446 23.98 -4.44 -14.78
N TRP A 447 25.27 -4.39 -15.10
CA TRP A 447 26.27 -3.79 -14.21
C TRP A 447 26.01 -2.28 -14.02
N ASP A 448 25.68 -1.60 -15.11
CA ASP A 448 25.38 -0.16 -15.14
C ASP A 448 24.11 0.20 -14.37
N ASP A 449 23.06 -0.63 -14.41
CA ASP A 449 21.85 -0.38 -13.63
C ASP A 449 22.06 -0.69 -12.14
N ALA A 450 22.88 -1.70 -11.82
CA ALA A 450 23.09 -2.15 -10.45
C ALA A 450 23.74 -1.09 -9.55
N VAL A 451 24.57 -0.18 -10.11
CA VAL A 451 25.14 0.93 -9.32
C VAL A 451 24.11 1.97 -8.88
N PHE A 452 22.91 1.96 -9.46
CA PHE A 452 21.83 2.84 -9.03
C PHE A 452 20.93 2.23 -7.95
N LEU A 453 21.16 0.98 -7.51
CA LEU A 453 20.30 0.31 -6.52
C LEU A 453 20.04 1.16 -5.27
N PRO A 454 21.05 1.75 -4.59
CA PRO A 454 20.78 2.57 -3.40
C PRO A 454 20.03 3.87 -3.71
N SER A 455 20.31 4.47 -4.87
CA SER A 455 19.60 5.69 -5.32
C SER A 455 18.15 5.38 -5.68
N MET A 456 17.87 4.21 -6.25
CA MET A 456 16.53 3.74 -6.56
C MET A 456 15.74 3.42 -5.28
N GLU A 457 16.37 2.79 -4.29
CA GLU A 457 15.76 2.55 -2.98
C GLU A 457 15.37 3.87 -2.31
N THR A 458 16.27 4.85 -2.31
CA THR A 458 16.01 6.19 -1.78
C THR A 458 14.86 6.87 -2.54
N ALA A 459 14.90 6.86 -3.87
CA ALA A 459 13.85 7.45 -4.70
C ALA A 459 12.48 6.81 -4.45
N LEU A 460 12.42 5.48 -4.29
CA LEU A 460 11.19 4.77 -3.97
C LEU A 460 10.64 5.14 -2.59
N GLY A 461 11.53 5.27 -1.58
CA GLY A 461 11.16 5.76 -0.26
C GLY A 461 10.53 7.16 -0.31
N ILE A 462 11.16 8.09 -1.02
CA ILE A 462 10.65 9.46 -1.20
C ILE A 462 9.27 9.46 -1.88
N VAL A 463 9.08 8.64 -2.91
CA VAL A 463 7.79 8.53 -3.59
C VAL A 463 6.72 7.94 -2.66
N HIS A 464 7.08 6.99 -1.79
CA HIS A 464 6.14 6.49 -0.79
C HIS A 464 5.71 7.58 0.20
N ASP A 465 6.65 8.39 0.70
CA ASP A 465 6.35 9.50 1.62
C ASP A 465 5.49 10.59 0.94
N ALA A 466 5.64 10.76 -0.37
CA ALA A 466 4.89 11.71 -1.17
C ALA A 466 3.44 11.26 -1.51
N HIS A 467 3.11 9.99 -1.24
CA HIS A 467 1.76 9.40 -1.39
C HIS A 467 1.02 9.75 -2.71
N PRO A 468 1.60 9.44 -3.89
CA PRO A 468 1.00 9.73 -5.21
C PRO A 468 -0.41 9.21 -5.38
N ARG A 469 -1.32 10.10 -5.77
CA ARG A 469 -2.69 9.77 -6.17
C ARG A 469 -2.92 10.15 -7.63
N LEU A 470 -3.80 9.41 -8.30
CA LEU A 470 -4.17 9.73 -9.66
C LEU A 470 -4.86 11.09 -9.71
N GLY A 471 -4.42 11.94 -10.63
CA GLY A 471 -4.91 13.31 -10.79
C GLY A 471 -4.10 14.37 -10.02
N ASP A 472 -3.32 13.96 -9.03
CA ASP A 472 -2.42 14.87 -8.31
C ASP A 472 -1.28 15.36 -9.22
N ARG A 473 -0.73 16.51 -8.86
CA ARG A 473 0.43 17.12 -9.48
C ARG A 473 1.57 17.25 -8.50
N TYR A 474 2.74 16.83 -8.95
CA TYR A 474 3.97 16.81 -8.18
C TYR A 474 4.96 17.82 -8.71
N CYS A 475 5.60 18.57 -7.81
CA CYS A 475 6.73 19.43 -8.13
C CYS A 475 8.03 18.85 -7.56
N VAL A 476 8.99 18.47 -8.41
CA VAL A 476 10.28 17.91 -7.98
C VAL A 476 11.40 18.94 -8.18
N ALA A 477 11.91 19.50 -7.09
CA ALA A 477 13.03 20.43 -7.13
C ALA A 477 14.37 19.69 -7.04
N GLY A 478 15.26 19.96 -8.00
CA GLY A 478 16.56 19.29 -8.13
C GLY A 478 16.44 18.00 -8.95
N GLN A 479 17.14 17.95 -10.09
CA GLN A 479 17.15 16.83 -11.04
C GLN A 479 18.54 16.20 -11.10
N GLY A 480 19.14 15.98 -9.92
CA GLY A 480 20.25 15.04 -9.76
C GLY A 480 19.78 13.59 -9.92
N ILE A 481 20.61 12.60 -9.56
CA ILE A 481 20.27 11.18 -9.72
C ILE A 481 18.95 10.84 -9.01
N VAL A 482 18.84 11.16 -7.72
CA VAL A 482 17.62 10.87 -6.93
C VAL A 482 16.41 11.61 -7.49
N GLY A 483 16.54 12.91 -7.79
CA GLY A 483 15.44 13.70 -8.34
C GLY A 483 14.92 13.17 -9.68
N LEU A 484 15.82 12.78 -10.59
CA LEU A 484 15.44 12.17 -11.87
C LEU A 484 14.75 10.81 -11.70
N LEU A 485 15.22 9.99 -10.76
CA LEU A 485 14.58 8.71 -10.44
C LEU A 485 13.17 8.92 -9.85
N VAL A 486 13.02 9.84 -8.90
CA VAL A 486 11.71 10.24 -8.35
C VAL A 486 10.78 10.73 -9.46
N THR A 487 11.26 11.64 -10.32
CA THR A 487 10.51 12.13 -11.47
C THR A 487 10.08 10.99 -12.39
N ARG A 488 10.98 10.04 -12.69
CA ARG A 488 10.66 8.91 -13.57
C ARG A 488 9.61 7.98 -12.97
N ILE A 489 9.70 7.69 -11.67
CA ILE A 489 8.71 6.87 -10.97
C ILE A 489 7.34 7.56 -11.01
N LEU A 490 7.27 8.84 -10.62
CA LEU A 490 6.01 9.60 -10.63
C LEU A 490 5.38 9.65 -12.03
N VAL A 491 6.16 9.94 -13.08
CA VAL A 491 5.64 9.92 -14.46
C VAL A 491 5.11 8.52 -14.82
N SER A 492 5.79 7.45 -14.41
CA SER A 492 5.33 6.07 -14.68
C SER A 492 4.02 5.70 -13.97
N MET A 493 3.68 6.41 -12.89
CA MET A 493 2.40 6.28 -12.18
C MET A 493 1.28 7.08 -12.84
N GLY A 494 1.57 7.85 -13.89
CA GLY A 494 0.59 8.64 -14.64
C GLY A 494 0.18 9.95 -13.99
N VAL A 495 0.92 10.43 -12.98
CA VAL A 495 0.66 11.74 -12.34
C VAL A 495 1.34 12.88 -13.09
N GLY A 496 0.83 14.10 -12.94
CA GLY A 496 1.45 15.28 -13.53
C GLY A 496 2.74 15.65 -12.79
N VAL A 497 3.86 15.79 -13.49
CA VAL A 497 5.14 16.16 -12.86
C VAL A 497 5.67 17.47 -13.44
N LEU A 498 5.85 18.45 -12.56
CA LEU A 498 6.66 19.63 -12.78
C LEU A 498 8.03 19.41 -12.13
N SER A 499 9.10 19.86 -12.77
CA SER A 499 10.45 19.83 -12.23
C SER A 499 11.08 21.21 -12.25
N LEU A 500 11.82 21.53 -11.19
CA LEU A 500 12.57 22.77 -11.06
C LEU A 500 14.06 22.43 -11.00
N GLU A 501 14.83 22.87 -11.99
CA GLU A 501 16.26 22.59 -12.09
C GLU A 501 16.98 23.71 -12.86
N THR A 502 18.15 24.13 -12.39
CA THR A 502 18.93 25.24 -13.00
C THR A 502 19.82 24.77 -14.15
N SER A 503 20.22 23.50 -14.16
CA SER A 503 21.02 22.91 -15.24
C SER A 503 20.13 22.54 -16.44
N GLU A 504 20.33 23.21 -17.57
CA GLU A 504 19.62 22.88 -18.82
C GLU A 504 19.82 21.42 -19.25
N PHE A 505 21.02 20.87 -19.03
CA PHE A 505 21.30 19.47 -19.30
C PHE A 505 20.37 18.53 -18.53
N ARG A 506 20.19 18.77 -17.22
CA ARG A 506 19.32 17.96 -16.36
C ARG A 506 17.85 18.22 -16.63
N ARG A 507 17.45 19.46 -16.93
CA ARG A 507 16.09 19.78 -17.40
C ARG A 507 15.73 19.00 -18.66
N ARG A 508 16.64 18.88 -19.63
CA ARG A 508 16.42 18.07 -20.83
C ARG A 508 16.12 16.61 -20.48
N ILE A 509 16.89 16.01 -19.58
CA ILE A 509 16.68 14.62 -19.15
C ILE A 509 15.34 14.47 -18.40
N SER A 510 14.99 15.44 -17.55
CA SER A 510 13.68 15.45 -16.87
C SER A 510 12.50 15.50 -17.86
N ARG A 511 12.63 16.30 -18.94
CA ARG A 511 11.64 16.33 -20.03
C ARG A 511 11.57 15.01 -20.78
N GLU A 512 12.71 14.38 -21.06
CA GLU A 512 12.77 13.03 -21.67
C GLU A 512 12.14 11.97 -20.76
N ALA A 513 12.24 12.13 -19.43
CA ALA A 513 11.56 11.27 -18.45
C ALA A 513 10.04 11.46 -18.42
N GLY A 514 9.53 12.57 -18.98
CA GLY A 514 8.11 12.91 -19.16
C GLY A 514 7.58 14.04 -18.27
N ALA A 515 8.45 14.77 -17.57
CA ALA A 515 8.04 15.92 -16.77
C ALA A 515 8.00 17.23 -17.57
N LEU A 516 7.20 18.18 -17.11
CA LEU A 516 7.36 19.59 -17.44
C LEU A 516 8.56 20.12 -16.65
N SER A 517 9.47 20.87 -17.26
CA SER A 517 10.70 21.31 -16.61
C SER A 517 10.94 22.80 -16.79
N LEU A 518 11.12 23.51 -15.68
CA LEU A 518 11.31 24.96 -15.62
C LEU A 518 12.63 25.30 -14.92
N ASP A 519 13.19 26.46 -15.29
CA ASP A 519 14.33 27.04 -14.60
C ASP A 519 13.83 27.84 -13.38
N PRO A 520 14.20 27.47 -12.14
CA PRO A 520 13.73 28.18 -10.95
C PRO A 520 14.27 29.60 -10.83
N VAL A 521 15.29 30.00 -11.61
CA VAL A 521 15.80 31.38 -11.61
C VAL A 521 15.16 32.27 -12.68
N ASP A 522 14.26 31.75 -13.50
CA ASP A 522 13.55 32.55 -14.49
C ASP A 522 12.59 33.55 -13.81
N PRO A 523 12.66 34.86 -14.12
CA PRO A 523 11.71 35.85 -13.59
C PRO A 523 10.24 35.53 -13.92
N GLY A 524 9.98 34.79 -15.00
CA GLY A 524 8.65 34.36 -15.44
C GLY A 524 8.11 33.11 -14.74
N LEU A 525 8.89 32.47 -13.85
CA LEU A 525 8.58 31.16 -13.26
C LEU A 525 7.15 31.05 -12.73
N SER A 526 6.69 32.01 -11.93
CA SER A 526 5.35 31.97 -11.33
C SER A 526 4.24 32.00 -12.37
N ALA A 527 4.40 32.83 -13.42
CA ALA A 527 3.45 32.91 -14.52
C ALA A 527 3.45 31.62 -15.35
N ASP A 528 4.62 31.03 -15.58
CA ASP A 528 4.74 29.76 -16.30
C ASP A 528 4.15 28.58 -15.53
N ILE A 529 4.37 28.51 -14.21
CA ILE A 529 3.70 27.53 -13.35
C ILE A 529 2.20 27.69 -13.48
N ALA A 530 1.66 28.90 -13.30
CA ALA A 530 0.23 29.15 -13.41
C ALA A 530 -0.33 28.75 -14.79
N ARG A 531 0.38 29.08 -15.88
CA ARG A 531 -0.02 28.72 -17.24
C ARG A 531 -0.04 27.21 -17.46
N LEU A 532 1.05 26.52 -17.11
CA LEU A 532 1.22 25.08 -17.33
C LEU A 532 0.34 24.23 -16.42
N THR A 533 -0.06 24.79 -15.27
CA THR A 533 -0.91 24.12 -14.29
C THR A 533 -2.34 24.67 -14.27
N SER A 534 -2.73 25.51 -15.22
CA SER A 534 -4.07 26.13 -15.24
C SER A 534 -4.43 26.82 -13.91
N GLY A 535 -3.45 27.40 -13.23
CA GLY A 535 -3.57 28.08 -11.95
C GLY A 535 -3.53 27.18 -10.71
N HIS A 536 -3.52 25.85 -10.86
CA HIS A 536 -3.58 24.90 -9.74
C HIS A 536 -2.26 24.78 -8.97
N GLY A 537 -1.11 24.91 -9.67
CA GLY A 537 0.21 24.57 -9.10
C GLY A 537 0.38 23.05 -8.90
N TRP A 538 0.81 22.67 -7.70
CA TRP A 538 1.06 21.29 -7.27
C TRP A 538 0.38 20.94 -5.95
N ASP A 539 0.01 19.66 -5.80
CA ASP A 539 -0.58 19.11 -4.58
C ASP A 539 0.53 18.70 -3.59
N CYS A 540 1.65 18.21 -4.13
CA CYS A 540 2.84 17.86 -3.36
C CYS A 540 4.11 18.37 -4.03
N ALA A 541 5.02 18.94 -3.24
CA ALA A 541 6.37 19.24 -3.67
C ALA A 541 7.36 18.29 -3.02
N ILE A 542 8.44 17.95 -3.73
CA ILE A 542 9.53 17.09 -3.26
C ILE A 542 10.83 17.84 -3.49
N ASN A 543 11.58 18.12 -2.43
CA ASN A 543 12.89 18.73 -2.54
C ASN A 543 13.99 17.67 -2.53
N CYS A 544 14.64 17.50 -3.68
CA CYS A 544 15.80 16.62 -3.91
C CYS A 544 17.08 17.41 -4.23
N SER A 545 17.09 18.73 -3.97
CA SER A 545 18.15 19.62 -4.44
C SER A 545 19.32 19.81 -3.48
N GLY A 546 19.15 19.53 -2.19
CA GLY A 546 20.12 19.91 -1.15
C GLY A 546 20.28 21.42 -0.97
N SER A 547 19.30 22.22 -1.42
CA SER A 547 19.34 23.68 -1.41
C SER A 547 18.24 24.26 -0.52
N GLU A 548 18.65 25.07 0.46
CA GLU A 548 17.75 25.90 1.27
C GLU A 548 16.89 26.81 0.40
N ALA A 549 17.49 27.42 -0.63
CA ALA A 549 16.78 28.33 -1.53
C ALA A 549 15.70 27.60 -2.34
N ALA A 550 15.93 26.34 -2.71
CA ALA A 550 14.93 25.54 -3.41
C ALA A 550 13.79 25.14 -2.46
N LEU A 551 14.10 24.76 -1.22
CA LEU A 551 13.08 24.48 -0.21
C LEU A 551 12.21 25.70 0.06
N GLN A 552 12.84 26.88 0.25
CA GLN A 552 12.11 28.13 0.46
C GLN A 552 11.25 28.49 -0.76
N LEU A 553 11.76 28.31 -1.98
CA LEU A 553 11.01 28.55 -3.21
C LEU A 553 9.77 27.66 -3.31
N LEU A 554 9.87 26.38 -2.95
CA LEU A 554 8.75 25.46 -2.89
C LEU A 554 7.69 25.92 -1.88
N ILE A 555 8.11 26.39 -0.69
CA ILE A 555 7.21 26.95 0.33
C ILE A 555 6.49 28.20 -0.19
N ASP A 556 7.23 29.11 -0.82
CA ASP A 556 6.68 30.40 -1.26
C ASP A 556 5.67 30.22 -2.40
N LEU A 557 5.97 29.32 -3.34
CA LEU A 557 5.14 29.05 -4.52
C LEU A 557 4.06 27.99 -4.31
N ALA A 558 4.11 27.23 -3.20
CA ALA A 558 3.12 26.20 -2.91
C ALA A 558 1.68 26.74 -2.94
N PRO A 559 0.73 26.03 -3.56
CA PRO A 559 -0.70 26.30 -3.40
C PRO A 559 -1.20 26.12 -1.97
N GLN A 560 -2.48 26.45 -1.77
CA GLN A 560 -3.16 26.23 -0.49
C GLN A 560 -3.25 24.72 -0.20
N ASP A 561 -2.96 24.33 1.04
CA ASP A 561 -3.05 22.98 1.59
C ASP A 561 -2.09 21.94 0.97
N SER A 562 -1.08 22.38 0.20
CA SER A 562 -0.06 21.51 -0.39
C SER A 562 0.87 20.88 0.66
N THR A 563 1.42 19.72 0.32
CA THR A 563 2.41 18.99 1.14
C THR A 563 3.82 19.22 0.59
N ILE A 564 4.83 19.30 1.47
CA ILE A 564 6.24 19.40 1.08
C ILE A 564 7.03 18.24 1.70
N VAL A 565 7.59 17.39 0.85
CA VAL A 565 8.52 16.32 1.25
C VAL A 565 9.95 16.83 1.12
N GLU A 566 10.60 17.08 2.25
CA GLU A 566 12.03 17.37 2.29
C GLU A 566 12.83 16.07 2.31
N SER A 567 13.53 15.78 1.20
CA SER A 567 14.30 14.54 1.04
C SER A 567 15.80 14.74 0.94
N SER A 568 16.26 15.99 1.02
CA SER A 568 17.67 16.31 0.87
C SER A 568 18.41 16.21 2.19
N TRP A 569 19.64 15.70 2.11
CA TRP A 569 20.57 15.71 3.23
C TRP A 569 21.43 16.98 3.20
N TYR A 570 21.50 17.69 4.33
CA TYR A 570 22.26 18.95 4.46
C TYR A 570 23.60 18.79 5.22
N ALA A 571 23.96 17.56 5.63
CA ALA A 571 25.11 17.31 6.51
C ALA A 571 25.08 18.24 7.74
N ASP A 572 26.20 18.84 8.14
CA ASP A 572 26.26 19.73 9.30
C ASP A 572 25.74 21.16 9.04
N ARG A 573 25.29 21.46 7.81
CA ARG A 573 24.84 22.80 7.43
C ARG A 573 23.49 23.10 8.07
N ARG A 574 23.41 24.21 8.79
CA ARG A 574 22.13 24.75 9.28
C ARG A 574 21.32 25.33 8.14
N VAL A 575 20.03 25.01 8.12
CA VAL A 575 19.05 25.51 7.16
C VAL A 575 18.12 26.49 7.87
N SER A 576 17.87 27.65 7.27
CA SER A 576 16.94 28.68 7.79
C SER A 576 15.76 28.86 6.83
N LEU A 577 14.53 28.89 7.36
CA LEU A 577 13.31 28.98 6.55
C LEU A 577 12.36 30.08 7.06
N GLY A 578 11.72 30.76 6.12
CA GLY A 578 10.66 31.74 6.36
C GLY A 578 9.29 31.08 6.44
N LEU A 579 8.90 30.62 7.64
CA LEU A 579 7.62 29.90 7.84
C LEU A 579 6.43 30.80 8.23
N GLY A 580 6.68 32.08 8.52
CA GLY A 580 5.64 32.99 9.06
C GLY A 580 4.58 33.45 8.05
N GLN A 581 4.82 33.28 6.75
CA GLN A 581 3.92 33.77 5.70
C GLN A 581 3.23 32.63 4.95
N ALA A 582 3.83 32.13 3.86
CA ALA A 582 3.22 31.16 2.97
C ALA A 582 2.88 29.87 3.72
N PHE A 583 3.83 29.31 4.48
CA PHE A 583 3.64 28.06 5.23
C PHE A 583 2.42 28.10 6.17
N HIS A 584 2.35 29.11 7.05
CA HIS A 584 1.23 29.23 7.99
C HIS A 584 -0.09 29.59 7.31
N ARG A 585 -0.11 30.61 6.44
CA ARG A 585 -1.35 31.11 5.81
C ARG A 585 -1.96 30.09 4.85
N LYS A 586 -1.11 29.36 4.12
CA LYS A 586 -1.52 28.36 3.15
C LYS A 586 -1.72 26.98 3.76
N ARG A 587 -1.60 26.84 5.09
CA ARG A 587 -1.76 25.58 5.83
C ARG A 587 -0.95 24.43 5.20
N LEU A 588 0.29 24.72 4.82
CA LEU A 588 1.19 23.73 4.22
C LEU A 588 1.51 22.64 5.24
N ARG A 589 1.83 21.45 4.74
CA ARG A 589 2.18 20.27 5.55
C ARG A 589 3.61 19.84 5.33
#